data_AF-A0A5K0XJM1-F1
#
_entry.id   AF-A0A5K0XJM1-F1
#
_cell.length_a   1.000
_cell.length_b   1.000
_cell.length_c   1.000
_cell.angle_alpha   90.00
_cell.angle_beta   90.00
_cell.angle_gamma   90.00
#
_symmetry.space_group_name_H-M   'P 1'
#
loop_
_entity.id
_entity.type
_entity.pdbx_description
1 polymer ?
#
loop_
_entity_poly.entity_id
_entity_poly.type
_entity_poly.pdbx_seq_one_letter_code
_entity_poly.pdbx_strand_id
1 'polypeptide(L)'
;VERAEDCIGAEVEKQVASLPEGRVLLLENVRFYKEEEKNDPEFAKKLASLADLYVNDAFGTAHRAHASTEGVAKFLKPSVAGFLMQK
;
A
#
# COMPACT_ATOMS: atom_id res chain seq x y z
N VAL A 1 8.04 -15.17 2.78
CA VAL A 1 7.29 -13.92 3.00
C VAL A 1 7.64 -13.45 4.38
N GLU A 2 8.19 -12.25 4.49
CA GLU A 2 8.46 -11.57 5.76
C GLU A 2 7.23 -10.74 6.14
N ARG A 3 7.02 -10.48 7.43
CA ARG A 3 5.88 -9.71 7.92
C ARG A 3 6.37 -8.52 8.73
N ALA A 4 5.84 -7.34 8.43
CA ALA A 4 6.07 -6.15 9.22
C ALA A 4 5.09 -6.09 10.41
N GLU A 5 5.53 -5.48 11.51
CA GLU A 5 4.68 -5.28 12.70
C GLU A 5 3.67 -4.12 12.52
N ASP A 6 3.86 -3.30 11.49
CA ASP A 6 3.02 -2.16 11.15
C ASP A 6 2.93 -2.02 9.61
N CYS A 7 2.13 -1.09 9.09
CA CYS A 7 2.07 -0.72 7.68
C CYS A 7 2.73 0.63 7.36
N ILE A 8 3.11 1.40 8.37
CA ILE A 8 3.82 2.68 8.24
C ILE A 8 4.86 2.86 9.34
N GLY A 9 5.71 3.87 9.21
CA GLY A 9 6.66 4.29 10.24
C GLY A 9 8.08 3.81 9.98
N ALA A 10 9.00 4.33 10.80
CA ALA A 10 10.44 4.23 10.55
C ALA A 10 10.98 2.78 10.47
N GLU A 11 10.36 1.84 11.18
CA GLU A 11 10.79 0.44 11.11
C GLU A 11 10.35 -0.23 9.81
N VAL A 12 9.12 0.04 9.35
CA VAL A 12 8.62 -0.43 8.05
C VAL A 12 9.46 0.16 6.92
N GLU A 13 9.79 1.45 6.99
CA GLU A 13 10.66 2.11 6.01
C GLU A 13 12.03 1.43 5.89
N LYS A 14 12.66 1.06 7.01
CA LYS A 14 13.92 0.31 7.01
C LYS A 14 13.77 -1.10 6.44
N GLN A 15 12.69 -1.79 6.78
CA GLN A 15 12.44 -3.14 6.28
C GLN A 15 12.25 -3.13 4.77
N VAL A 16 11.50 -2.16 4.24
CA VAL A 16 11.32 -1.94 2.81
C VAL A 16 12.64 -1.58 2.13
N ALA A 17 13.41 -0.64 2.69
CA ALA A 17 14.69 -0.21 2.13
C ALA A 17 15.77 -1.31 2.11
N SER A 18 15.68 -2.28 3.02
CA SER A 18 16.60 -3.42 3.09
C SER A 18 16.08 -4.68 2.41
N LEU A 19 14.88 -4.64 1.82
CA LEU A 19 14.25 -5.80 1.19
C LEU A 19 14.99 -6.20 -0.10
N PRO A 20 15.59 -7.40 -0.18
CA PRO A 20 16.28 -7.84 -1.38
C PRO A 20 15.34 -8.02 -2.58
N GLU A 21 15.86 -7.87 -3.79
CA GLU A 21 15.10 -8.14 -5.02
C GLU A 21 14.47 -9.55 -5.02
N GLY A 22 13.22 -9.63 -5.46
CA GLY A 22 12.47 -10.89 -5.50
C GLY A 22 11.92 -11.36 -4.15
N ARG A 23 12.09 -10.58 -3.08
CA ARG A 23 11.49 -10.86 -1.77
C ARG A 23 10.12 -10.20 -1.62
N VAL A 24 9.37 -10.67 -0.63
CA VAL A 24 8.00 -10.20 -0.34
C VAL A 24 7.91 -9.87 1.14
N LEU A 25 7.53 -8.62 1.41
CA LEU A 25 7.17 -8.12 2.73
C LEU A 25 5.65 -7.90 2.77
N LEU A 26 4.99 -8.51 3.75
CA LEU A 26 3.58 -8.28 4.05
C LEU A 26 3.46 -7.25 5.17
N LEU A 27 2.86 -6.11 4.86
CA LEU A 27 2.56 -5.08 5.84
C LEU A 27 1.44 -5.52 6.79
N GLU A 28 1.39 -4.92 7.97
CA GLU A 28 0.30 -5.17 8.90
C GLU A 28 -1.03 -4.60 8.37
N ASN A 29 -2.15 -5.02 8.97
CA ASN A 29 -3.48 -4.64 8.57
C ASN A 29 -3.69 -3.11 8.51
N VAL A 30 -3.80 -2.57 7.29
CA VAL A 30 -4.03 -1.13 7.04
C VAL A 30 -5.26 -0.57 7.75
N ARG A 31 -6.27 -1.39 8.07
CA ARG A 31 -7.48 -0.97 8.80
C ARG A 31 -7.29 -0.85 10.31
N PHE A 32 -6.10 -1.14 10.84
CA PHE A 32 -5.74 -0.72 12.20
C PHE A 32 -5.63 0.81 12.30
N TYR A 33 -5.43 1.49 11.17
CA TYR A 33 -5.55 2.94 11.04
C TYR A 33 -6.96 3.30 10.54
N LYS A 34 -7.66 4.17 11.29
CA LYS A 34 -9.00 4.65 10.90
C LYS A 34 -8.94 5.54 9.67
N GLU A 35 -7.77 6.07 9.38
CA GLU A 35 -7.38 6.90 8.25
C GLU A 35 -7.56 6.15 6.92
N GLU A 36 -7.39 4.82 6.91
CA GLU A 36 -7.57 3.97 5.73
C GLU A 36 -8.97 4.12 5.14
N GLU A 37 -10.01 3.90 5.96
CA GLU A 37 -11.41 3.97 5.51
C GLU A 37 -11.87 5.40 5.19
N LYS A 38 -11.16 6.40 5.72
CA LYS A 38 -11.43 7.83 5.47
C LYS A 38 -10.74 8.35 4.22
N ASN A 39 -9.90 7.54 3.58
CA ASN A 39 -9.05 7.98 2.47
C ASN A 39 -8.19 9.19 2.84
N ASP A 40 -7.59 9.15 4.02
CA ASP A 40 -6.79 10.26 4.51
C ASP A 40 -5.55 10.48 3.61
N PRO A 41 -5.34 11.70 3.07
CA PRO A 41 -4.23 11.96 2.16
C PRO A 41 -2.84 11.78 2.79
N GLU A 42 -2.68 12.08 4.09
CA GLU A 42 -1.39 11.93 4.77
C GLU A 42 -1.08 10.46 5.02
N PHE A 43 -2.09 9.66 5.36
CA PHE A 43 -1.92 8.21 5.46
C PHE A 43 -1.59 7.57 4.10
N ALA A 44 -2.32 7.94 3.05
CA ALA A 44 -2.02 7.50 1.68
C ALA A 44 -0.60 7.88 1.23
N LYS A 45 -0.12 9.07 1.60
CA LYS A 45 1.23 9.53 1.31
C LYS A 45 2.30 8.73 2.04
N LYS A 46 2.06 8.34 3.30
CA LYS A 46 2.96 7.46 4.07
C LYS A 46 3.05 6.06 3.47
N LEU A 47 1.92 5.51 3.01
CA LEU A 47 1.93 4.23 2.28
C LEU A 47 2.70 4.38 0.95
N ALA A 48 2.45 5.47 0.22
CA ALA A 48 3.12 5.74 -1.04
C ALA A 48 4.64 5.91 -0.90
N SER A 49 5.14 6.49 0.21
CA SER A 49 6.59 6.67 0.40
C SER A 49 7.38 5.36 0.51
N LEU A 50 6.70 4.21 0.65
CA LEU A 50 7.32 2.89 0.70
C LEU A 50 7.55 2.26 -0.69
N ALA A 51 7.11 2.89 -1.78
CA ALA A 51 7.16 2.26 -3.10
C ALA A 51 7.42 3.26 -4.22
N ASP A 52 7.85 2.74 -5.37
CA ASP A 52 8.01 3.53 -6.60
C ASP A 52 6.79 3.40 -7.53
N LEU A 53 6.03 2.32 -7.41
CA LEU A 53 4.94 1.93 -8.31
C LEU A 53 3.78 1.34 -7.51
N TYR A 54 2.56 1.57 -7.98
CA TYR A 54 1.36 0.99 -7.39
C TYR A 54 0.69 -0.03 -8.32
N VAL A 55 0.36 -1.20 -7.77
CA VAL A 55 -0.48 -2.22 -8.42
C VAL A 55 -1.72 -2.46 -7.57
N ASN A 56 -2.90 -2.25 -8.13
CA ASN A 56 -4.15 -2.64 -7.48
C ASN A 56 -4.65 -3.97 -8.03
N ASP A 57 -4.57 -5.02 -7.20
CA ASP A 57 -5.07 -6.36 -7.53
C ASP A 57 -6.25 -6.79 -6.62
N ALA A 58 -6.92 -5.83 -5.98
CA ALA A 58 -7.99 -6.06 -5.01
C ALA A 58 -9.36 -5.51 -5.48
N PHE A 59 -9.97 -6.15 -6.49
CA PHE A 59 -11.26 -5.71 -7.05
C PHE A 59 -12.36 -5.54 -5.99
N GLY A 60 -12.41 -6.44 -5.01
CA GLY A 60 -13.40 -6.42 -3.94
C GLY A 60 -13.40 -5.16 -3.07
N THR A 61 -12.29 -4.40 -3.02
CA THR A 61 -12.19 -3.15 -2.27
C THR A 61 -12.17 -1.91 -3.15
N ALA A 62 -12.00 -2.06 -4.47
CA ALA A 62 -11.89 -0.95 -5.42
C ALA A 62 -13.15 -0.07 -5.51
N HIS A 63 -14.32 -0.57 -5.11
CA HIS A 63 -15.57 0.21 -5.05
C HIS A 63 -15.60 1.24 -3.90
N ARG A 64 -14.63 1.21 -2.99
CA ARG A 64 -14.51 2.18 -1.89
C ARG A 64 -13.28 3.03 -2.11
N ALA A 65 -13.44 4.35 -1.94
CA ALA A 65 -12.33 5.27 -1.90
C ALA A 65 -11.65 5.12 -0.52
N HIS A 66 -10.65 4.25 -0.41
CA HIS A 66 -9.80 4.11 0.77
C HIS A 66 -8.37 4.55 0.42
N ALA A 67 -7.55 4.79 1.44
CA ALA A 67 -6.18 5.27 1.23
C ALA A 67 -5.33 4.24 0.45
N SER A 68 -5.40 2.95 0.78
CA SER A 68 -4.64 1.89 0.11
C SER A 68 -5.14 1.52 -1.31
N THR A 69 -6.38 1.90 -1.66
CA THR A 69 -7.02 1.52 -2.95
C THR A 69 -7.15 2.67 -3.94
N GLU A 70 -7.33 3.90 -3.45
CA GLU A 70 -7.56 5.10 -4.24
C GLU A 70 -6.53 6.18 -3.92
N GLY A 71 -6.33 6.49 -2.64
CA GLY A 71 -5.46 7.59 -2.22
C GLY A 71 -4.02 7.43 -2.66
N VAL A 72 -3.45 6.23 -2.48
CA VAL A 72 -2.05 5.91 -2.79
C VAL A 72 -1.71 6.13 -4.28
N ALA A 73 -2.68 5.90 -5.17
CA ALA A 73 -2.50 6.04 -6.62
C ALA A 73 -2.33 7.51 -7.06
N LYS A 74 -2.69 8.48 -6.21
CA LYS A 74 -2.44 9.91 -6.46
C LYS A 74 -0.96 10.28 -6.32
N PHE A 75 -0.23 9.53 -5.50
CA PHE A 75 1.17 9.79 -5.17
C PHE A 75 2.12 8.91 -5.98
N LEU A 76 1.71 7.70 -6.34
CA LEU A 76 2.53 6.75 -7.11
C LEU A 76 2.22 6.78 -8.59
N LYS A 77 3.26 6.98 -9.39
CA LYS A 77 3.20 6.90 -10.85
C LYS A 77 4.36 6.03 -11.35
N PRO A 78 4.09 4.92 -12.05
CA PRO A 78 2.78 4.51 -12.56
C PRO A 78 1.89 3.81 -11.51
N SER A 79 0.59 3.83 -11.77
CA SER A 79 -0.44 3.10 -11.03
C SER A 79 -1.18 2.21 -12.01
N VAL A 80 -1.17 0.89 -11.78
CA VAL A 80 -1.68 -0.11 -12.74
C VAL A 80 -2.62 -1.12 -12.09
N ALA A 81 -3.44 -1.78 -12.90
CA ALA A 81 -4.27 -2.89 -12.48
C ALA A 81 -3.46 -4.20 -12.51
N GLY A 82 -3.63 -5.03 -11.48
CA GLY A 82 -3.10 -6.40 -11.47
C GLY A 82 -3.96 -7.36 -12.32
N PHE A 83 -3.53 -8.61 -12.44
CA PHE A 83 -4.20 -9.61 -13.28
C PHE A 83 -5.58 -10.02 -12.77
N LEU A 84 -5.82 -10.02 -11.46
CA LEU A 84 -7.12 -10.31 -10.89
C LEU A 84 -8.09 -9.14 -11.11
N MET A 85 -7.57 -7.91 -11.05
CA MET A 85 -8.36 -6.71 -11.35
C MET A 85 -8.78 -6.63 -12.83
N GLN A 86 -7.96 -7.17 -13.75
CA GLN A 86 -8.24 -7.14 -15.19
C GLN A 86 -9.33 -8.13 -15.64
N LYS A 87 -9.57 -9.22 -14.88
CA LYS A 87 -10.51 -10.28 -15.23
C LYS A 87 -11.94 -9.91 -14.94
#